data_AF-A0A966WEQ5-F1
#
_entry.id   AF-A0A966WEQ5-F1
#
_cell.length_a   1.000
_cell.length_b   1.000
_cell.length_c   1.000
_cell.angle_alpha   90.00
_cell.angle_beta   90.00
_cell.angle_gamma   90.00
#
_symmetry.space_group_name_H-M   'P 1'
#
loop_
_entity.id
_entity.type
_entity.pdbx_description
1 polymer ?
#
loop_
_entity_poly.entity_id
_entity_poly.type
_entity_poly.pdbx_seq_one_letter_code
_entity_poly.pdbx_strand_id
1 'polypeptide(L)'
;MNAILKRYFSRRWSAQQVTSLVVVAGSTLMLLMTLHPELILRNNTPTGGDMGAHVYGPAYLRDFLLPHFRLTGWSNDWYSGFPMYRFYMVVPALAVLIVDLILPYGIALKIIAVLGILTLPVCTWLFGKFAKFL
;
A
#
# COMPACT_ATOMS: atom_id res chain seq x y z
N MET A 1 29.41 4.00 -30.79
CA MET A 1 28.33 3.54 -29.87
C MET A 1 28.85 2.36 -29.05
N ASN A 2 29.06 2.55 -27.74
CA ASN A 2 29.77 1.62 -26.86
C ASN A 2 29.18 0.18 -26.87
N ALA A 3 30.05 -0.84 -26.82
CA ALA A 3 29.66 -2.26 -26.76
C ALA A 3 28.67 -2.57 -25.61
N ILE A 4 28.72 -1.78 -24.54
CA ILE A 4 27.78 -1.81 -23.41
C ILE A 4 26.36 -1.46 -23.83
N LEU A 5 26.18 -0.38 -24.62
CA LEU A 5 24.87 0.03 -25.15
C LEU A 5 24.31 -1.06 -26.09
N LYS A 6 25.15 -1.62 -26.98
CA LYS A 6 24.73 -2.74 -27.83
C LYS A 6 24.25 -3.95 -27.02
N ARG A 7 24.89 -4.29 -25.90
CA ARG A 7 24.51 -5.41 -25.02
C ARG A 7 23.16 -5.20 -24.31
N TYR A 8 22.82 -3.97 -23.96
CA TYR A 8 21.49 -3.65 -23.42
C TYR A 8 20.40 -3.77 -24.49
N PHE A 9 20.66 -3.28 -25.70
CA PHE A 9 19.69 -3.34 -26.81
C PHE A 9 19.62 -4.72 -27.50
N SER A 10 20.64 -5.57 -27.38
CA SER A 10 20.68 -6.90 -28.02
C SER A 10 20.15 -8.03 -27.15
N ARG A 11 19.72 -7.76 -25.92
CA ARG A 11 19.23 -8.81 -25.01
C ARG A 11 17.83 -9.26 -25.45
N ARG A 12 17.77 -10.38 -26.17
CA ARG A 12 16.51 -11.05 -26.49
C ARG A 12 15.90 -11.60 -25.20
N TRP A 13 14.64 -11.25 -24.95
CA TRP A 13 13.88 -11.77 -23.83
C TRP A 13 13.51 -13.23 -24.10
N SER A 14 13.63 -14.10 -23.09
CA SER A 14 13.12 -15.46 -23.22
C SER A 14 11.59 -15.47 -23.20
N ALA A 15 10.97 -16.49 -23.80
CA ALA A 15 9.52 -16.65 -23.78
C ALA A 15 8.98 -16.63 -22.34
N GLN A 16 9.67 -17.28 -21.41
CA GLN A 16 9.34 -17.26 -19.99
C GLN A 16 9.36 -15.86 -19.38
N GLN A 17 10.35 -15.02 -19.71
CA GLN A 17 10.44 -13.65 -19.21
C GLN A 17 9.28 -12.80 -19.74
N VAL A 18 8.94 -12.97 -21.01
CA VAL A 18 7.79 -12.28 -21.63
C VAL A 18 6.49 -12.73 -20.96
N THR A 19 6.27 -14.04 -20.81
CA THR A 19 5.06 -14.58 -20.15
C THR A 19 4.95 -14.09 -18.71
N SER A 20 6.04 -14.12 -17.94
CA SER A 20 6.05 -13.61 -16.55
C SER A 20 5.66 -12.14 -16.48
N LEU A 21 6.23 -11.32 -17.36
CA LEU A 21 5.92 -9.89 -17.42
C LEU A 21 4.43 -9.68 -17.75
N VAL A 22 3.91 -10.38 -18.77
CA VAL A 22 2.51 -10.26 -19.19
C VAL A 22 1.56 -10.68 -18.07
N VAL A 23 1.82 -11.80 -17.41
CA VAL A 23 0.96 -12.31 -16.33
C VAL A 23 0.97 -11.36 -15.13
N VAL A 24 2.15 -10.92 -14.68
CA VAL A 24 2.27 -10.02 -13.52
C VAL A 24 1.66 -8.66 -13.83
N ALA A 25 2.05 -8.04 -14.95
CA ALA A 25 1.53 -6.74 -15.34
C ALA A 25 0.02 -6.78 -15.61
N GLY A 26 -0.47 -7.81 -16.31
CA GLY A 26 -1.89 -8.01 -16.58
C GLY A 26 -2.71 -8.18 -15.30
N SER A 27 -2.23 -9.00 -14.36
CA SER A 27 -2.90 -9.21 -13.07
C SER A 27 -2.91 -7.93 -12.22
N THR A 28 -1.78 -7.22 -12.12
CA THR A 28 -1.71 -5.94 -11.40
C THR A 28 -2.62 -4.88 -12.04
N LEU A 29 -2.67 -4.81 -13.37
CA LEU A 29 -3.55 -3.87 -14.08
C LEU A 29 -5.03 -4.21 -13.84
N MET A 30 -5.40 -5.49 -13.90
CA MET A 30 -6.76 -5.94 -13.60
C MET A 30 -7.17 -5.55 -12.16
N LEU A 31 -6.28 -5.77 -11.18
CA LEU A 31 -6.53 -5.37 -9.79
C LEU A 31 -6.70 -3.85 -9.68
N LEU A 32 -5.84 -3.05 -10.32
CA LEU A 32 -5.95 -1.59 -10.32
C LEU A 32 -7.29 -1.12 -10.90
N MET A 33 -7.73 -1.70 -12.03
CA MET A 33 -9.00 -1.34 -12.66
C MET A 33 -10.21 -1.74 -11.80
N THR A 34 -10.12 -2.85 -11.08
CA THR A 34 -11.17 -3.30 -10.14
C THR A 34 -11.28 -2.37 -8.92
N LEU A 35 -10.17 -1.72 -8.54
CA LEU A 35 -10.12 -0.78 -7.42
C LEU A 35 -10.58 0.64 -7.77
N HIS A 36 -11.00 0.90 -9.01
CA HIS A 36 -11.49 2.21 -9.46
C HIS A 36 -10.47 3.33 -9.20
N PRO A 37 -9.42 3.50 -10.03
CA PRO A 37 -8.31 4.41 -9.77
C PRO A 37 -8.74 5.87 -9.55
N GLU A 38 -9.83 6.29 -10.17
CA GLU A 38 -10.45 7.60 -9.97
C GLU A 38 -10.94 7.80 -8.52
N LEU A 39 -11.46 6.75 -7.88
CA LEU A 39 -11.92 6.80 -6.50
C LEU A 39 -10.75 6.80 -5.51
N ILE A 40 -9.64 6.15 -5.85
CA ILE A 40 -8.41 6.19 -5.03
C ILE A 40 -7.91 7.64 -4.91
N LEU A 41 -7.91 8.38 -6.01
CA LEU A 41 -7.40 9.75 -6.08
C LEU A 41 -8.42 10.83 -5.70
N ARG A 42 -9.69 10.47 -5.49
CA ARG A 42 -10.72 11.43 -5.06
C ARG A 42 -10.46 11.90 -3.63
N ASN A 43 -10.62 13.19 -3.34
CA ASN A 43 -10.44 13.71 -1.98
C ASN A 43 -11.67 13.41 -1.09
N ASN A 44 -11.78 12.17 -0.64
CA ASN A 44 -12.77 11.68 0.31
C ASN A 44 -12.17 10.52 1.13
N THR A 45 -12.81 10.19 2.25
CA THR A 45 -12.44 9.02 3.05
C THR A 45 -13.01 7.75 2.43
N PRO A 46 -12.29 6.60 2.53
CA PRO A 46 -12.84 5.33 2.11
C PRO A 46 -13.97 4.88 3.04
N THR A 47 -14.88 4.09 2.49
CA THR A 47 -16.03 3.51 3.19
C THR A 47 -16.12 2.01 2.90
N GLY A 48 -16.92 1.29 3.69
CA GLY A 48 -17.15 -0.15 3.55
C GLY A 48 -16.31 -0.98 4.51
N GLY A 49 -16.85 -2.13 4.94
CA GLY A 49 -16.27 -2.94 6.01
C GLY A 49 -15.87 -2.09 7.22
N ASP A 50 -14.69 -2.36 7.76
CA ASP A 50 -14.15 -1.63 8.92
C ASP A 50 -13.33 -0.38 8.55
N MET A 51 -13.39 0.09 7.30
CA MET A 51 -12.62 1.28 6.88
C MET A 51 -12.93 2.52 7.72
N GLY A 52 -14.15 2.65 8.24
CA GLY A 52 -14.51 3.74 9.16
C GLY A 52 -13.64 3.77 10.42
N ALA A 53 -13.33 2.60 10.99
CA ALA A 53 -12.42 2.49 12.13
C ALA A 53 -10.96 2.77 11.73
N HIS A 54 -10.55 2.34 10.53
CA HIS A 54 -9.20 2.57 10.01
C HIS A 54 -8.94 4.03 9.58
N VAL A 55 -9.96 4.80 9.24
CA VAL A 55 -9.87 6.25 9.00
C VAL A 55 -9.58 7.00 10.31
N TYR A 56 -10.09 6.52 11.44
CA TYR A 56 -9.89 7.19 12.71
C TYR A 56 -8.49 6.99 13.30
N GLY A 57 -7.96 5.75 13.25
CA GLY A 57 -6.72 5.40 13.95
C GLY A 57 -5.53 6.33 13.62
N PRO A 58 -5.13 6.49 12.35
CA PRO A 58 -3.99 7.33 11.99
C PRO A 58 -4.22 8.81 12.34
N ALA A 59 -5.45 9.31 12.20
CA ALA A 59 -5.79 10.67 12.64
C ALA A 59 -5.57 10.83 14.16
N TYR A 60 -6.04 9.87 14.97
CA TYR A 60 -5.79 9.90 16.42
C TYR A 60 -4.29 9.81 16.75
N LEU A 61 -3.54 8.96 16.03
CA LEU A 61 -2.09 8.86 16.17
C LEU A 61 -1.41 10.22 15.91
N ARG A 62 -1.78 10.90 14.82
CA ARG A 62 -1.25 12.21 14.43
C ARG A 62 -1.58 13.30 15.44
N ASP A 63 -2.83 13.35 15.88
CA ASP A 63 -3.35 14.51 16.61
C ASP A 63 -3.14 14.41 18.12
N PHE A 64 -3.07 13.18 18.68
CA PHE A 64 -3.00 12.98 20.14
C PHE A 64 -1.76 12.23 20.62
N LEU A 65 -1.19 11.31 19.83
CA LEU A 65 -0.10 10.44 20.30
C LEU A 65 1.28 10.94 19.87
N LEU A 66 1.48 11.21 18.59
CA LEU A 66 2.77 11.67 18.04
C LEU A 66 3.26 12.99 18.65
N PRO A 67 2.42 14.00 18.95
CA PRO A 67 2.86 15.23 19.62
C PRO A 67 3.46 14.97 21.00
N HIS A 68 3.10 13.85 21.63
CA HIS A 68 3.62 13.41 22.93
C HIS A 68 4.68 12.31 22.80
N PHE A 69 5.22 12.09 21.60
CA PHE A 69 6.19 11.03 21.29
C PHE A 69 5.72 9.63 21.67
N ARG A 70 4.42 9.36 21.50
CA ARG A 70 3.80 8.06 21.77
C ARG A 70 3.32 7.39 20.50
N LEU A 71 3.40 6.06 20.48
CA LEU A 71 2.84 5.21 19.42
C LEU A 71 1.60 4.44 19.86
N THR A 72 1.30 4.45 21.16
CA THR A 72 0.15 3.79 21.77
C THR A 72 -0.46 4.69 22.84
N GLY A 73 -1.73 4.47 23.19
CA GLY A 73 -2.39 5.28 24.21
C GLY A 73 -3.80 4.79 24.53
N TRP A 74 -4.60 5.66 25.11
CA TRP A 74 -6.01 5.42 25.41
C TRP A 74 -6.84 6.50 24.72
N SER A 75 -7.91 6.11 24.05
CA SER A 75 -8.93 7.01 23.52
C SER A 75 -10.17 6.92 24.39
N ASN A 76 -10.89 8.02 24.56
CA ASN A 76 -12.18 8.08 25.26
C ASN A 76 -13.38 8.17 24.29
N ASP A 77 -13.15 8.06 22.97
CA ASP A 77 -14.18 8.41 21.97
C ASP A 77 -15.32 7.38 21.88
N TRP A 78 -15.01 6.09 22.02
CA TRP A 78 -16.01 5.01 21.95
C TRP A 78 -15.86 4.03 23.11
N TYR A 79 -16.94 3.29 23.40
CA TYR A 79 -16.96 2.16 24.35
C TYR A 79 -16.49 2.50 25.78
N SER A 80 -16.73 3.74 26.24
CA SER A 80 -16.15 4.26 27.50
C SER A 80 -14.62 4.26 27.54
N GLY A 81 -14.02 4.21 26.35
CA GLY A 81 -12.61 4.23 26.07
C GLY A 81 -12.03 2.87 25.68
N PHE A 82 -10.94 2.92 24.92
CA PHE A 82 -10.25 1.73 24.42
C PHE A 82 -8.76 2.01 24.16
N PRO A 83 -7.92 0.95 24.20
CA PRO A 83 -6.48 1.11 23.99
C PRO A 83 -6.13 1.30 22.52
N MET A 84 -5.49 2.42 22.20
CA MET A 84 -5.02 2.76 20.85
C MET A 84 -3.70 2.08 20.53
N TYR A 85 -3.61 1.42 19.36
CA TYR A 85 -2.40 0.75 18.85
C TYR A 85 -1.76 -0.25 19.82
N ARG A 86 -2.50 -0.75 20.81
CA ARG A 86 -2.02 -1.81 21.71
C ARG A 86 -2.09 -3.18 21.03
N PHE A 87 -3.13 -3.40 20.24
CA PHE A 87 -3.42 -4.67 19.56
C PHE A 87 -3.46 -4.53 18.03
N TYR A 88 -3.26 -3.33 17.51
CA TYR A 88 -3.30 -3.01 16.09
C TYR A 88 -1.94 -2.55 15.57
N MET A 89 -1.74 -2.69 14.27
CA MET A 89 -0.50 -2.44 13.58
C MET A 89 -0.29 -0.93 13.43
N VAL A 90 0.76 -0.40 14.06
CA VAL A 90 1.11 1.03 13.99
C VAL A 90 1.82 1.40 12.69
N VAL A 91 2.55 0.46 12.09
CA VAL A 91 3.37 0.72 10.89
C VAL A 91 2.53 1.20 9.69
N PRO A 92 1.40 0.56 9.32
CA PRO A 92 0.56 1.08 8.24
C PRO A 92 0.03 2.49 8.54
N ALA A 93 -0.32 2.78 9.79
CA ALA A 93 -0.81 4.10 10.18
C ALA A 93 0.28 5.17 10.03
N LEU A 94 1.51 4.89 10.44
CA LEU A 94 2.64 5.80 10.22
C LEU A 94 2.91 6.01 8.72
N ALA A 95 2.80 4.96 7.89
CA ALA A 95 2.94 5.09 6.46
C ALA A 95 1.86 6.01 5.85
N VAL A 96 0.60 5.91 6.32
CA VAL A 96 -0.47 6.84 5.93
C VAL A 96 -0.08 8.27 6.29
N LEU A 97 0.38 8.50 7.52
CA LEU A 97 0.74 9.85 7.98
C LEU A 97 1.95 10.45 7.26
N ILE A 98 2.90 9.63 6.81
CA ILE A 98 4.02 10.10 5.97
C ILE A 98 3.50 10.59 4.61
N VAL A 99 2.57 9.86 4.00
CA VAL A 99 1.97 10.27 2.72
C VAL A 99 1.03 11.46 2.90
N ASP A 100 0.34 11.56 4.04
CA ASP A 100 -0.53 12.69 4.42
C ASP A 100 0.23 14.03 4.49
N LEU A 101 1.55 14.01 4.64
CA LEU A 101 2.38 15.24 4.60
C LEU A 101 2.32 15.96 3.25
N ILE A 102 2.01 15.25 2.16
CA ILE A 102 2.06 15.78 0.79
C ILE A 102 0.77 15.56 0.00
N LEU A 103 -0.14 14.70 0.49
CA LEU A 103 -1.43 14.40 -0.13
C LEU A 103 -2.55 14.48 0.90
N PRO A 104 -3.79 14.83 0.51
CA PRO A 104 -4.93 14.81 1.43
C PRO A 104 -5.12 13.45 2.13
N TYR A 105 -5.43 13.48 3.42
CA TYR A 105 -5.58 12.31 4.29
C TYR A 105 -6.35 11.13 3.69
N GLY A 106 -7.51 11.40 3.09
CA GLY A 106 -8.33 10.36 2.46
C GLY A 106 -7.61 9.65 1.31
N ILE A 107 -6.87 10.41 0.50
CA ILE A 107 -6.05 9.87 -0.61
C ILE A 107 -4.86 9.09 -0.05
N ALA A 108 -4.15 9.66 0.93
CA ALA A 108 -3.01 9.00 1.59
C ALA A 108 -3.40 7.63 2.16
N LEU A 109 -4.54 7.57 2.86
CA LEU A 109 -5.06 6.33 3.43
C LEU A 109 -5.39 5.31 2.33
N LYS A 110 -6.08 5.72 1.27
CA LYS A 110 -6.43 4.82 0.16
C LYS A 110 -5.21 4.29 -0.57
N ILE A 111 -4.18 5.12 -0.81
CA ILE A 111 -2.92 4.70 -1.44
C ILE A 111 -2.27 3.58 -0.61
N ILE A 112 -2.13 3.77 0.70
CA ILE A 112 -1.50 2.76 1.56
C ILE A 112 -2.37 1.50 1.65
N ALA A 113 -3.70 1.65 1.70
CA ALA A 113 -4.62 0.51 1.74
C ALA A 113 -4.52 -0.37 0.49
N VAL A 114 -4.44 0.22 -0.71
CA VAL A 114 -4.35 -0.54 -1.96
C VAL A 114 -2.96 -1.07 -2.27
N LEU A 115 -1.90 -0.52 -1.64
CA LEU A 115 -0.51 -0.86 -1.94
C LEU A 115 -0.24 -2.36 -1.78
N GLY A 116 -0.75 -2.99 -0.71
CA GLY A 116 -0.62 -4.43 -0.50
C GLY A 116 -1.27 -5.27 -1.60
N ILE A 117 -2.44 -4.86 -2.07
CA ILE A 117 -3.18 -5.54 -3.14
C ILE A 117 -2.41 -5.43 -4.47
N LEU A 118 -1.96 -4.23 -4.82
CA LEU A 118 -1.28 -3.97 -6.09
C LEU A 118 0.12 -4.60 -6.17
N THR A 119 0.79 -4.76 -5.02
CA THR A 119 2.12 -5.39 -4.95
C THR A 119 2.08 -6.90 -4.89
N LEU A 120 0.93 -7.50 -4.52
CA LEU A 120 0.79 -8.95 -4.35
C LEU A 120 1.25 -9.76 -5.57
N PRO A 121 0.85 -9.47 -6.83
CA PRO A 121 1.30 -10.24 -7.99
C PRO A 121 2.83 -10.23 -8.16
N VAL A 122 3.48 -9.10 -7.90
CA VAL A 122 4.93 -8.95 -7.96
C VAL A 122 5.59 -9.77 -6.84
N CYS A 123 5.07 -9.69 -5.61
CA CYS A 123 5.56 -10.46 -4.47
C CYS A 123 5.45 -11.96 -4.70
N THR A 124 4.33 -12.44 -5.25
CA THR A 124 4.13 -13.86 -5.59
C THR A 124 5.09 -14.32 -6.69
N TRP A 125 5.32 -13.50 -7.72
CA TRP A 125 6.31 -13.81 -8.75
C TRP A 125 7.74 -13.86 -8.19
N LEU A 126 8.13 -12.88 -7.36
CA LEU A 126 9.43 -12.86 -6.69
C LEU A 126 9.62 -14.08 -5.80
N PHE A 127 8.59 -14.46 -5.04
CA PHE A 127 8.61 -15.67 -4.22
C PHE A 127 8.87 -16.91 -5.09
N GLY A 128 8.09 -17.12 -6.16
CA GLY A 128 8.28 -18.28 -7.05
C GLY A 128 9.66 -18.31 -7.70
N LYS A 129 10.19 -17.13 -8.08
CA LYS A 129 11.54 -16.99 -8.65
C LYS A 129 12.64 -17.31 -7.64
N PHE A 130 12.55 -16.80 -6.42
CA PHE A 130 13.56 -17.04 -5.38
C PHE A 130 13.48 -18.46 -4.79
N ALA A 131 12.28 -19.05 -4.77
CA ALA A 131 12.06 -20.44 -4.42
C ALA A 131 12.48 -21.44 -5.53
N LYS A 132 12.86 -20.95 -6.72
CA LYS A 132 13.23 -21.75 -7.91
C LYS A 132 12.09 -22.62 -8.45
N PHE A 133 10.85 -22.16 -8.29
CA PHE A 133 9.68 -22.75 -8.96
C PHE A 133 9.51 -22.25 -10.41
N LEU A 134 10.19 -21.15 -10.76
CA LEU A 134 10.18 -20.48 -12.05
C LEU A 134 11.59 -20.43 -12.64
#